data_AF-A0A966K1W0-F1
#
_entry.id   AF-A0A966K1W0-F1
#
_cell.length_a   1.000
_cell.length_b   1.000
_cell.length_c   1.000
_cell.angle_alpha   90.00
_cell.angle_beta   90.00
_cell.angle_gamma   90.00
#
_symmetry.space_group_name_H-M   'P 1'
#
loop_
_entity.id
_entity.type
_entity.pdbx_description
1 polymer ?
#
loop_
_entity_poly.entity_id
_entity_poly.type
_entity_poly.pdbx_seq_one_letter_code
_entity_poly.pdbx_strand_id
1 'polypeptide(L)'
;MYLSLPLMVGRILLKSIKDSDYKKHFLNRFGIYDNANNLKDIVWFHAVSLGEVISSQNIVKTIAKDNDVVLSVTTPTGLREAKKIFGLDIEIVYAPWDLKWFISNYSKTFKPKALILFETEIWPNMITQSFKNKIPIILSNGRMSKSSFERYKKFNFLSNTVFQKITHAFVQSEAHKERFNLLGIDNQRISNVGSVKFDVEINQNPSRNTIEKTILLAASTHKNEDELVINSYAKLLKEYQDLKL
;
A
#
# COMPACT_ATOMS: atom_id res chain seq x y z
N MET A 1 -16.61 7.33 -17.39
CA MET A 1 -16.05 7.39 -16.02
C MET A 1 -16.81 8.35 -15.11
N TYR A 2 -17.15 9.58 -15.52
CA TYR A 2 -18.02 10.46 -14.71
C TYR A 2 -19.46 9.95 -14.55
N LEU A 3 -19.97 9.18 -15.53
CA LEU A 3 -21.32 8.59 -15.48
C LEU A 3 -21.52 7.58 -14.34
N SER A 4 -20.45 6.95 -13.82
CA SER A 4 -20.54 6.02 -12.69
C SER A 4 -20.46 6.73 -11.33
N LEU A 5 -20.27 8.05 -11.30
CA LEU A 5 -20.12 8.83 -10.08
C LEU A 5 -21.33 8.69 -9.14
N PRO A 6 -22.60 8.76 -9.61
CA PRO A 6 -23.75 8.56 -8.73
C PRO A 6 -23.78 7.17 -8.07
N LEU A 7 -23.33 6.13 -8.78
CA LEU A 7 -23.23 4.77 -8.24
C LEU A 7 -22.11 4.66 -7.20
N MET A 8 -20.97 5.29 -7.43
CA MET A 8 -19.85 5.33 -6.48
C MET A 8 -20.24 6.05 -5.20
N VAL A 9 -20.93 7.19 -5.32
CA VAL A 9 -21.51 7.94 -4.19
C VAL A 9 -22.52 7.09 -3.44
N GLY A 10 -23.50 6.51 -4.15
CA GLY A 10 -24.52 5.63 -3.56
C GLY A 10 -23.92 4.46 -2.79
N ARG A 11 -22.87 3.82 -3.33
CA ARG A 11 -22.14 2.74 -2.65
C ARG A 11 -21.46 3.21 -1.37
N ILE A 12 -20.86 4.40 -1.33
CA ILE A 12 -20.29 4.97 -0.10
C ILE A 12 -21.39 5.28 0.91
N LEU A 13 -22.51 5.87 0.47
CA LEU A 13 -23.65 6.18 1.33
C LEU A 13 -24.24 4.91 1.96
N LEU A 14 -24.43 3.84 1.19
CA LEU A 14 -24.89 2.55 1.71
C LEU A 14 -23.90 1.95 2.71
N LYS A 15 -22.59 1.98 2.41
CA LYS A 15 -21.56 1.50 3.34
C LYS A 15 -21.50 2.32 4.61
N SER A 16 -21.78 3.63 4.52
CA SER A 16 -21.75 4.52 5.66
C SER A 16 -22.88 4.34 6.67
N ILE A 17 -23.91 3.56 6.31
CA ILE A 17 -24.93 3.10 7.27
C ILE A 17 -24.29 2.17 8.30
N LYS A 18 -23.30 1.36 7.90
CA LYS A 18 -22.60 0.40 8.78
C LYS A 18 -21.33 0.96 9.42
N ASP A 19 -20.62 1.85 8.74
CA ASP A 19 -19.39 2.48 9.25
C ASP A 19 -19.38 3.97 8.89
N SER A 20 -19.63 4.82 9.89
CA SER A 20 -19.78 6.28 9.71
C SER A 20 -18.51 6.95 9.18
N ASP A 21 -17.34 6.32 9.33
CA ASP A 21 -16.07 6.84 8.81
C ASP A 21 -16.03 6.88 7.28
N TYR A 22 -16.96 6.23 6.58
CA TYR A 22 -17.14 6.41 5.13
C TYR A 22 -17.67 7.80 4.75
N LYS A 23 -18.42 8.48 5.63
CA LYS A 23 -18.88 9.87 5.42
C LYS A 23 -17.88 10.90 5.92
N LYS A 24 -17.01 10.54 6.88
CA LYS A 24 -15.96 11.45 7.36
C LYS A 24 -15.05 11.84 6.19
N HIS A 25 -14.76 13.13 6.09
CA HIS A 25 -13.95 13.70 5.00
C HIS A 25 -14.39 13.22 3.60
N PHE A 26 -15.70 13.08 3.36
CA PHE A 26 -16.24 12.64 2.07
C PHE A 26 -15.79 13.53 0.90
N LEU A 27 -15.63 14.84 1.16
CA LEU A 27 -15.14 15.82 0.19
C LEU A 27 -13.74 15.50 -0.35
N ASN A 28 -12.91 14.81 0.43
CA ASN A 28 -11.61 14.30 -0.02
C ASN A 28 -11.75 13.44 -1.29
N ARG A 29 -12.85 12.68 -1.44
CA ARG A 29 -13.10 11.85 -2.64
C ARG A 29 -13.22 12.68 -3.93
N PHE A 30 -13.59 13.94 -3.80
CA PHE A 30 -13.72 14.91 -4.89
C PHE A 30 -12.45 15.78 -5.04
N GLY A 31 -11.40 15.48 -4.29
CA GLY A 31 -10.16 16.24 -4.29
C GLY A 31 -10.23 17.56 -3.52
N ILE A 32 -11.21 17.73 -2.62
CA ILE A 32 -11.39 18.93 -1.81
C ILE A 32 -10.88 18.63 -0.40
N TYR A 33 -9.91 19.42 0.07
CA TYR A 33 -9.23 19.24 1.35
C TYR A 33 -9.07 20.58 2.06
N ASP A 34 -9.29 20.61 3.37
CA ASP A 34 -9.33 21.84 4.16
C ASP A 34 -7.93 22.29 4.66
N ASN A 35 -6.95 21.37 4.71
CA ASN A 35 -5.68 21.58 5.43
C ASN A 35 -4.41 21.26 4.61
N ALA A 36 -4.00 22.14 3.70
CA ALA A 36 -2.69 22.04 3.04
C ALA A 36 -1.73 23.20 3.33
N ASN A 37 -2.22 24.30 3.93
CA ASN A 37 -1.49 25.57 3.96
C ASN A 37 -0.22 25.57 4.82
N ASN A 38 -0.06 24.62 5.75
CA ASN A 38 1.09 24.54 6.65
C ASN A 38 2.16 23.53 6.19
N LEU A 39 1.87 22.74 5.16
CA LEU A 39 2.78 21.70 4.68
C LEU A 39 3.70 22.24 3.58
N LYS A 40 4.95 21.82 3.57
CA LYS A 40 6.00 22.17 2.60
C LYS A 40 6.68 20.92 2.09
N ASP A 41 7.20 21.00 0.86
CA ASP A 41 7.98 19.91 0.27
C ASP A 41 7.29 18.53 0.30
N ILE A 42 5.98 18.54 0.07
CA ILE A 42 5.10 17.39 0.32
C ILE A 42 5.46 16.20 -0.55
N VAL A 43 5.67 15.04 0.09
CA VAL A 43 5.67 13.73 -0.58
C VAL A 43 4.28 13.12 -0.47
N TRP A 44 3.65 12.89 -1.61
CA TRP A 44 2.37 12.18 -1.67
C TRP A 44 2.64 10.68 -1.63
N PHE A 45 2.31 10.04 -0.52
CA PHE A 45 2.37 8.59 -0.37
C PHE A 45 0.98 7.97 -0.56
N HIS A 46 0.84 6.98 -1.44
CA HIS A 46 -0.43 6.33 -1.73
C HIS A 46 -0.39 4.86 -1.33
N ALA A 47 -1.17 4.52 -0.29
CA ALA A 47 -1.35 3.18 0.25
C ALA A 47 -2.85 2.93 0.43
N VAL A 48 -3.49 2.19 -0.47
CA VAL A 48 -4.95 2.13 -0.56
C VAL A 48 -5.59 1.33 0.57
N SER A 49 -4.89 0.34 1.11
CA SER A 49 -5.42 -0.67 2.02
C SER A 49 -4.76 -0.67 3.40
N LEU A 50 -5.41 -1.32 4.37
CA LEU A 50 -4.87 -1.53 5.71
C LEU A 50 -3.49 -2.22 5.68
N GLY A 51 -3.36 -3.29 4.89
CA GLY A 51 -2.12 -4.06 4.80
C GLY A 51 -0.96 -3.24 4.21
N GLU A 52 -1.26 -2.37 3.25
CA GLU A 52 -0.28 -1.47 2.66
C GLU A 52 0.17 -0.38 3.63
N VAL A 53 -0.75 0.18 4.41
CA VAL A 53 -0.41 1.16 5.47
C VAL A 53 0.54 0.55 6.49
N ILE A 54 0.25 -0.67 6.95
CA ILE A 54 1.13 -1.38 7.90
C ILE A 54 2.49 -1.69 7.25
N SER A 55 2.49 -2.25 6.04
CA SER A 55 3.71 -2.69 5.36
C SER A 55 4.61 -1.52 4.93
N SER A 56 4.07 -0.32 4.75
CA SER A 56 4.82 0.87 4.34
C SER A 56 5.29 1.74 5.50
N GLN A 57 4.97 1.38 6.76
CA GLN A 57 5.22 2.21 7.94
C GLN A 57 6.65 2.74 8.03
N ASN A 58 7.66 1.88 7.87
CA ASN A 58 9.07 2.29 8.01
C ASN A 58 9.51 3.24 6.90
N ILE A 59 9.01 3.04 5.68
CA ILE A 59 9.29 3.92 4.53
C ILE A 59 8.68 5.29 4.79
N VAL A 60 7.40 5.34 5.16
CA VAL A 60 6.68 6.60 5.44
C VAL A 60 7.35 7.36 6.60
N LYS A 61 7.68 6.68 7.70
CA LYS A 61 8.39 7.29 8.84
C LYS A 61 9.76 7.83 8.45
N THR A 62 10.48 7.14 7.57
CA THR A 62 11.80 7.60 7.11
C THR A 62 11.67 8.86 6.26
N ILE A 63 10.72 8.91 5.34
CA ILE A 63 10.46 10.10 4.51
C ILE A 63 10.01 11.29 5.35
N ALA A 64 9.16 11.02 6.36
CA ALA A 64 8.60 12.03 7.26
C ALA A 64 9.66 12.75 8.14
N LYS A 65 10.88 12.22 8.23
CA LYS A 65 11.98 12.89 8.96
C LYS A 65 12.42 14.19 8.29
N ASP A 66 12.42 14.21 6.96
CA ASP A 66 12.97 15.31 6.16
C ASP A 66 11.93 16.02 5.29
N ASN A 67 10.69 15.54 5.27
CA ASN A 67 9.63 16.02 4.38
C ASN A 67 8.26 15.91 5.03
N ASP A 68 7.35 16.82 4.71
CA ASP A 68 5.95 16.58 5.02
C ASP A 68 5.40 15.46 4.13
N VAL A 69 4.63 14.55 4.74
CA VAL A 69 4.01 13.44 4.01
C VAL A 69 2.49 13.61 4.04
N VAL A 70 1.88 13.47 2.87
CA VAL A 70 0.44 13.27 2.77
C VAL A 70 0.20 11.81 2.40
N LEU A 71 -0.29 11.04 3.36
CA LEU A 71 -0.67 9.64 3.17
C LEU A 71 -2.12 9.55 2.74
N SER A 72 -2.35 9.01 1.55
CA SER A 72 -3.70 8.83 1.00
C SER A 72 -4.14 7.36 1.03
N VAL A 73 -5.31 7.13 1.63
CA VAL A 73 -5.92 5.79 1.78
C VAL A 73 -7.30 5.73 1.14
N THR A 74 -7.80 4.53 0.80
CA THR A 74 -9.14 4.39 0.19
C THR A 74 -10.18 3.85 1.16
N THR A 75 -9.77 3.20 2.25
CA THR A 75 -10.65 2.49 3.17
C THR A 75 -10.67 3.11 4.57
N PRO A 76 -11.80 3.06 5.29
CA PRO A 76 -11.85 3.52 6.69
C PRO A 76 -10.92 2.75 7.63
N THR A 77 -10.74 1.45 7.40
CA THR A 77 -9.77 0.65 8.16
C THR A 77 -8.35 1.13 7.93
N GLY A 78 -7.96 1.40 6.67
CA GLY A 78 -6.67 2.02 6.37
C GLY A 78 -6.52 3.40 7.01
N LEU A 79 -7.57 4.23 7.03
CA LEU A 79 -7.55 5.54 7.66
C LEU A 79 -7.32 5.44 9.18
N ARG A 80 -8.08 4.58 9.85
CA ARG A 80 -7.95 4.36 11.30
C ARG A 80 -6.58 3.84 11.65
N GLU A 81 -6.05 2.90 10.88
CA GLU A 81 -4.74 2.34 11.16
C GLU A 81 -3.61 3.35 10.90
N ALA A 82 -3.68 4.09 9.79
CA ALA A 82 -2.73 5.17 9.54
C ALA A 82 -2.72 6.18 10.70
N LYS A 83 -3.90 6.57 11.20
CA LYS A 83 -4.00 7.50 12.35
C LYS A 83 -3.39 6.93 13.63
N LYS A 84 -3.52 5.62 13.88
CA LYS A 84 -2.86 4.97 15.03
C LYS A 84 -1.34 4.93 14.87
N ILE A 85 -0.87 4.63 13.66
CA ILE A 85 0.55 4.41 13.37
C ILE A 85 1.35 5.72 13.34
N PHE A 86 0.80 6.75 12.71
CA PHE A 86 1.51 8.01 12.45
C PHE A 86 0.97 9.19 13.25
N GLY A 87 -0.19 9.07 13.91
CA GLY A 87 -0.72 10.13 14.76
C GLY A 87 -0.87 11.47 14.03
N LEU A 88 -0.14 12.48 14.52
CA LEU A 88 -0.08 13.83 13.97
C LEU A 88 1.22 14.11 13.19
N ASP A 89 2.09 13.11 13.02
CA ASP A 89 3.40 13.27 12.37
C ASP A 89 3.28 13.49 10.87
N ILE A 90 2.16 13.06 10.26
CA ILE A 90 1.87 13.20 8.84
C ILE A 90 0.41 13.57 8.61
N GLU A 91 0.10 14.14 7.45
CA GLU A 91 -1.28 14.40 7.05
C GLU A 91 -1.88 13.12 6.43
N ILE A 92 -3.03 12.68 6.95
CA ILE A 92 -3.67 11.43 6.53
C ILE A 92 -5.04 11.74 5.94
N VAL A 93 -5.16 11.49 4.64
CA VAL A 93 -6.36 11.82 3.89
C VAL A 93 -6.93 10.62 3.17
N TYR A 94 -8.18 10.79 2.77
CA TYR A 94 -8.79 9.90 1.81
C TYR A 94 -8.32 10.25 0.41
N ALA A 95 -7.89 9.23 -0.33
CA ALA A 95 -7.54 9.40 -1.73
C ALA A 95 -8.75 9.94 -2.51
N PRO A 96 -8.54 10.93 -3.39
CA PRO A 96 -9.55 11.38 -4.33
C PRO A 96 -9.86 10.23 -5.28
N TRP A 97 -11.09 10.13 -5.81
CA TRP A 97 -11.36 9.17 -6.88
C TRP A 97 -10.52 9.50 -8.12
N ASP A 98 -10.16 8.48 -8.90
CA ASP A 98 -9.27 8.60 -10.06
C ASP A 98 -9.92 9.31 -11.26
N LEU A 99 -10.46 10.51 -11.04
CA LEU A 99 -11.03 11.37 -12.06
C LEU A 99 -10.13 12.59 -12.23
N LYS A 100 -9.87 12.95 -13.49
CA LYS A 100 -8.98 14.07 -13.86
C LYS A 100 -9.19 15.33 -13.00
N TRP A 101 -10.43 15.75 -12.80
CA TRP A 101 -10.73 16.96 -12.02
C TRP A 101 -10.39 16.82 -10.53
N PHE A 102 -10.65 15.66 -9.93
CA PHE A 102 -10.42 15.43 -8.50
C PHE A 102 -8.93 15.30 -8.20
N ILE A 103 -8.19 14.57 -9.07
CA ILE A 103 -6.73 14.52 -8.99
C ILE A 103 -6.11 15.90 -9.22
N SER A 104 -6.66 16.70 -10.16
CA SER A 104 -6.19 18.06 -10.40
C SER A 104 -6.40 18.96 -9.18
N ASN A 105 -7.55 18.86 -8.51
CA ASN A 105 -7.80 19.59 -7.27
C ASN A 105 -6.83 19.16 -6.17
N TYR A 106 -6.63 17.85 -5.97
CA TYR A 106 -5.62 17.33 -5.04
C TYR A 106 -4.24 17.95 -5.30
N SER A 107 -3.81 17.93 -6.57
CA SER A 107 -2.49 18.44 -6.98
C SER A 107 -2.37 19.95 -6.77
N LYS A 108 -3.45 20.72 -6.92
CA LYS A 108 -3.46 22.16 -6.65
C LYS A 108 -3.39 22.47 -5.16
N THR A 109 -4.06 21.66 -4.35
CA THR A 109 -4.12 21.83 -2.90
C THR A 109 -2.79 21.45 -2.25
N PHE A 110 -2.26 20.26 -2.53
CA PHE A 110 -1.05 19.77 -1.87
C PHE A 110 0.26 20.07 -2.63
N LYS A 111 0.20 20.29 -3.95
CA LYS A 111 1.39 20.55 -4.79
C LYS A 111 2.58 19.62 -4.49
N PRO A 112 2.37 18.29 -4.50
CA PRO A 112 3.40 17.36 -4.04
C PRO A 112 4.63 17.41 -4.95
N LYS A 113 5.82 17.32 -4.35
CA LYS A 113 7.09 17.26 -5.08
C LYS A 113 7.42 15.86 -5.60
N ALA A 114 6.76 14.83 -5.07
CA ALA A 114 6.86 13.45 -5.52
C ALA A 114 5.57 12.68 -5.22
N LEU A 115 5.26 11.69 -6.05
CA LEU A 115 4.21 10.70 -5.82
C LEU A 115 4.87 9.33 -5.61
N ILE A 116 4.59 8.68 -4.49
CA ILE A 116 4.99 7.30 -4.20
C ILE A 116 3.74 6.42 -4.19
N LEU A 117 3.66 5.51 -5.16
CA LEU A 117 2.65 4.45 -5.23
C LEU A 117 3.19 3.22 -4.51
N PHE A 118 2.47 2.69 -3.54
CA PHE A 118 2.91 1.50 -2.81
C PHE A 118 2.21 0.23 -3.35
N GLU A 119 3.00 -0.80 -3.61
CA GLU A 119 2.60 -2.05 -4.28
C GLU A 119 2.08 -1.89 -5.71
N THR A 120 0.79 -2.12 -6.00
CA THR A 120 0.34 -2.38 -7.39
C THR A 120 -1.00 -1.77 -7.73
N GLU A 121 -1.32 -0.64 -7.11
CA GLU A 121 -2.58 0.06 -7.32
C GLU A 121 -2.35 1.18 -8.33
N ILE A 122 -2.62 0.85 -9.60
CA ILE A 122 -2.36 1.73 -10.73
C ILE A 122 -3.58 2.60 -11.00
N TRP A 123 -3.43 3.89 -10.78
CA TRP A 123 -4.47 4.92 -10.95
C TRP A 123 -4.10 5.81 -12.15
N PRO A 124 -4.65 5.55 -13.35
CA PRO A 124 -4.20 6.19 -14.59
C PRO A 124 -4.27 7.72 -14.58
N ASN A 125 -5.30 8.32 -13.98
CA ASN A 125 -5.41 9.78 -13.92
C ASN A 125 -4.45 10.35 -12.89
N MET A 126 -4.27 9.70 -11.73
CA MET A 126 -3.25 10.04 -10.75
C MET A 126 -1.86 10.11 -11.38
N ILE A 127 -1.45 9.05 -12.09
CA ILE A 127 -0.15 8.98 -12.76
C ILE A 127 -0.06 10.02 -13.88
N THR A 128 -1.09 10.12 -14.73
CA THR A 128 -1.06 11.03 -15.88
C THR A 128 -1.06 12.50 -15.46
N GLN A 129 -1.79 12.89 -14.41
CA GLN A 129 -1.76 14.26 -13.88
C GLN A 129 -0.43 14.57 -13.21
N SER A 130 0.10 13.65 -12.40
CA SER A 130 1.41 13.83 -11.74
C SER A 130 2.52 14.05 -12.77
N PHE A 131 2.55 13.21 -13.80
CA PHE A 131 3.50 13.34 -14.91
C PHE A 131 3.37 14.68 -15.64
N LYS A 132 2.14 15.12 -15.94
CA LYS A 132 1.88 16.42 -16.60
C LYS A 132 2.37 17.60 -15.78
N ASN A 133 2.29 17.49 -14.46
CA ASN A 133 2.79 18.50 -13.51
C ASN A 133 4.28 18.33 -13.21
N LYS A 134 5.00 17.46 -13.94
CA LYS A 134 6.43 17.14 -13.74
C LYS A 134 6.75 16.61 -12.34
N ILE A 135 5.76 15.99 -11.69
CA ILE A 135 5.94 15.35 -10.38
C ILE A 135 6.53 13.96 -10.64
N PRO A 136 7.72 13.64 -10.11
CA PRO A 136 8.31 12.30 -10.22
C PRO A 136 7.40 11.27 -9.55
N ILE A 137 7.27 10.11 -10.20
CA ILE A 137 6.37 9.03 -9.80
C ILE A 137 7.21 7.80 -9.50
N ILE A 138 7.19 7.37 -8.25
CA ILE A 138 7.95 6.22 -7.75
C ILE A 138 6.96 5.11 -7.45
N LEU A 139 7.19 3.93 -8.02
CA LEU A 139 6.53 2.71 -7.57
C LEU A 139 7.41 2.06 -6.50
N SER A 140 6.90 1.90 -5.29
CA SER A 140 7.61 1.28 -4.17
C SER A 140 7.02 -0.09 -3.84
N ASN A 141 7.89 -1.05 -3.49
CA ASN A 141 7.51 -2.42 -3.15
C ASN A 141 6.62 -3.09 -4.23
N GLY A 142 6.87 -2.77 -5.51
CA GLY A 142 6.03 -3.13 -6.64
C GLY A 142 5.89 -4.64 -6.83
N ARG A 143 4.64 -5.11 -6.95
CA ARG A 143 4.31 -6.55 -6.99
C ARG A 143 3.20 -6.89 -7.98
N MET A 144 3.56 -7.19 -9.22
CA MET A 144 2.57 -7.64 -10.18
C MET A 144 2.40 -9.17 -10.21
N SER A 145 1.19 -9.65 -9.89
CA SER A 145 0.79 -11.04 -10.11
C SER A 145 0.65 -11.36 -11.60
N LYS A 146 0.71 -12.64 -11.97
CA LYS A 146 0.51 -13.08 -13.36
C LYS A 146 -0.88 -12.67 -13.89
N SER A 147 -1.93 -12.83 -13.09
CA SER A 147 -3.30 -12.49 -13.50
C SER A 147 -3.51 -10.99 -13.71
N SER A 148 -2.90 -10.14 -12.87
CA SER A 148 -2.93 -8.69 -13.06
C SER A 148 -2.14 -8.28 -14.30
N PHE A 149 -0.97 -8.87 -14.52
CA PHE A 149 -0.17 -8.64 -15.72
C PHE A 149 -0.95 -8.95 -17.00
N GLU A 150 -1.57 -10.13 -17.10
CA GLU A 150 -2.37 -10.49 -18.28
C GLU A 150 -3.53 -9.51 -18.51
N ARG A 151 -4.13 -8.97 -17.45
CA ARG A 151 -5.19 -7.95 -17.57
C ARG A 151 -4.66 -6.64 -18.14
N TYR A 152 -3.52 -6.15 -17.65
CA TYR A 152 -2.89 -4.94 -18.19
C TYR A 152 -2.40 -5.13 -19.62
N LYS A 153 -1.86 -6.32 -19.93
CA LYS A 153 -1.39 -6.71 -21.26
C LYS A 153 -2.52 -6.72 -22.30
N LYS A 154 -3.74 -7.13 -21.94
CA LYS A 154 -4.92 -7.05 -22.84
C LYS A 154 -5.19 -5.63 -23.34
N PHE A 155 -4.90 -4.62 -22.53
CA PHE A 155 -5.04 -3.21 -22.89
C PHE A 155 -3.67 -2.55 -23.07
N ASN A 156 -2.75 -3.24 -23.76
CA ASN A 156 -1.33 -2.88 -23.82
C ASN A 156 -1.10 -1.41 -24.15
N PHE A 157 -1.79 -0.86 -25.14
CA PHE A 157 -1.63 0.55 -25.53
C PHE A 157 -1.88 1.51 -24.35
N LEU A 158 -3.02 1.37 -23.67
CA LEU A 158 -3.36 2.25 -22.55
C LEU A 158 -2.44 2.01 -21.35
N SER A 159 -2.22 0.74 -20.98
CA SER A 159 -1.35 0.37 -19.87
C SER A 159 0.06 0.92 -20.09
N ASN A 160 0.64 0.72 -21.27
CA ASN A 160 1.99 1.15 -21.62
C ASN A 160 2.14 2.66 -21.52
N THR A 161 1.17 3.42 -22.03
CA THR A 161 1.20 4.89 -21.88
C THR A 161 1.18 5.35 -20.42
N VAL A 162 0.58 4.58 -19.51
CA VAL A 162 0.56 4.90 -18.07
C VAL A 162 1.86 4.50 -17.40
N PHE A 163 2.34 3.27 -17.63
CA PHE A 163 3.56 2.76 -17.01
C PHE A 163 4.82 3.49 -17.46
N GLN A 164 4.91 3.93 -18.71
CA GLN A 164 6.04 4.74 -19.20
C GLN A 164 6.27 6.04 -18.41
N LYS A 165 5.22 6.56 -17.76
CA LYS A 165 5.27 7.78 -16.94
C LYS A 165 5.88 7.55 -15.56
N ILE A 166 6.06 6.30 -15.13
CA ILE A 166 6.73 5.98 -13.87
C ILE A 166 8.20 6.39 -13.97
N THR A 167 8.66 7.20 -13.04
CA THR A 167 10.04 7.68 -12.98
C THR A 167 10.99 6.58 -12.56
N HIS A 168 10.64 5.82 -11.51
CA HIS A 168 11.41 4.65 -11.08
C HIS A 168 10.50 3.63 -10.39
N ALA A 169 10.83 2.35 -10.51
CA ALA A 169 10.12 1.26 -9.86
C ALA A 169 11.06 0.40 -9.02
N PHE A 170 10.77 0.34 -7.72
CA PHE A 170 11.37 -0.59 -6.78
C PHE A 170 10.46 -1.81 -6.65
N VAL A 171 10.94 -3.00 -7.02
CA VAL A 171 10.12 -4.22 -7.12
C VAL A 171 10.66 -5.33 -6.22
N GLN A 172 9.78 -6.28 -5.91
CA GLN A 172 10.08 -7.34 -4.93
C GLN A 172 10.93 -8.50 -5.48
N SER A 173 10.97 -8.70 -6.79
CA SER A 173 11.71 -9.80 -7.43
C SER A 173 11.94 -9.56 -8.92
N GLU A 174 12.85 -10.33 -9.52
CA GLU A 174 13.09 -10.31 -10.98
C GLU A 174 11.83 -10.63 -11.79
N ALA A 175 10.99 -11.55 -11.31
CA ALA A 175 9.72 -11.87 -11.97
C ALA A 175 8.75 -10.68 -12.00
N HIS A 176 8.80 -9.79 -11.01
CA HIS A 176 8.03 -8.54 -11.05
C HIS A 176 8.68 -7.53 -11.99
N LYS A 177 10.01 -7.40 -11.96
CA LYS A 177 10.77 -6.53 -12.86
C LYS A 177 10.44 -6.82 -14.33
N GLU A 178 10.46 -8.09 -14.73
CA GLU A 178 10.13 -8.52 -16.09
C GLU A 178 8.71 -8.09 -16.50
N ARG A 179 7.71 -8.30 -15.63
CA ARG A 179 6.32 -7.92 -15.91
C ARG A 179 6.13 -6.42 -16.05
N PHE A 180 6.75 -5.62 -15.19
CA PHE A 180 6.70 -4.16 -15.29
C PHE A 180 7.42 -3.64 -16.53
N ASN A 181 8.55 -4.25 -16.90
CA ASN A 181 9.27 -3.93 -18.14
C ASN A 181 8.41 -4.21 -19.38
N LEU A 182 7.77 -5.38 -19.44
CA LEU A 182 6.85 -5.76 -20.52
C LEU A 182 5.62 -4.85 -20.63
N LEU A 183 5.25 -4.17 -19.53
CA LEU A 183 4.18 -3.18 -19.52
C LEU A 183 4.64 -1.77 -19.83
N GLY A 184 5.93 -1.52 -20.08
CA GLY A 184 6.44 -0.26 -20.62
C GLY A 184 7.28 0.59 -19.69
N ILE A 185 7.57 0.15 -18.45
CA ILE A 185 8.61 0.82 -17.64
C ILE A 185 9.97 0.44 -18.23
N ASP A 186 10.83 1.41 -18.51
CA ASP A 186 12.19 1.10 -18.99
C ASP A 186 12.93 0.24 -17.95
N ASN A 187 13.58 -0.84 -18.38
CA ASN A 187 14.35 -1.72 -17.51
C ASN A 187 15.41 -0.99 -16.66
N GLN A 188 16.00 0.10 -17.16
CA GLN A 188 16.95 0.93 -16.41
C GLN A 188 16.31 1.70 -15.25
N ARG A 189 14.98 1.91 -15.32
CA ARG A 189 14.15 2.55 -14.30
C ARG A 189 13.51 1.53 -13.35
N ILE A 190 13.98 0.28 -13.32
CA ILE A 190 13.47 -0.77 -12.43
C ILE A 190 14.61 -1.39 -11.62
N SER A 191 14.51 -1.27 -10.29
CA SER A 191 15.42 -1.90 -9.34
C SER A 191 14.68 -2.98 -8.55
N ASN A 192 15.25 -4.18 -8.51
CA ASN A 192 14.80 -5.23 -7.60
C ASN A 192 15.47 -4.99 -6.24
N VAL A 193 14.67 -4.71 -5.22
CA VAL A 193 15.14 -4.37 -3.86
C VAL A 193 14.62 -5.33 -2.79
N GLY A 194 13.94 -6.40 -3.20
CA GLY A 194 13.26 -7.30 -2.27
C GLY A 194 11.96 -6.72 -1.72
N SER A 195 11.39 -7.41 -0.73
CA SER A 195 10.10 -7.03 -0.13
C SER A 195 10.30 -6.40 1.23
N VAL A 196 9.59 -5.30 1.46
CA VAL A 196 9.52 -4.62 2.77
C VAL A 196 9.05 -5.51 3.91
N LYS A 197 8.41 -6.65 3.61
CA LYS A 197 8.04 -7.66 4.63
C LYS A 197 9.23 -8.25 5.36
N PHE A 198 10.43 -8.11 4.79
CA PHE A 198 11.68 -8.56 5.40
C PHE A 198 12.42 -7.43 6.14
N ASP A 199 11.93 -6.18 6.05
CA ASP A 199 12.50 -5.01 6.72
C ASP A 199 11.98 -4.89 8.17
N VAL A 200 11.97 -6.03 8.88
CA VAL A 200 11.50 -6.11 10.26
C VAL A 200 12.66 -5.77 11.19
N GLU A 201 12.49 -4.72 11.99
CA GLU A 201 13.35 -4.51 13.16
C GLU A 201 13.05 -5.61 14.17
N ILE A 202 13.90 -6.65 14.17
CA ILE A 202 13.86 -7.67 15.22
C ILE A 202 14.27 -6.96 16.51
N ASN A 203 13.30 -6.72 17.39
CA ASN A 203 13.55 -6.15 18.70
C ASN A 203 14.55 -7.05 19.42
N GLN A 204 15.82 -6.63 19.51
CA GLN A 204 16.92 -7.47 20.02
C GLN A 204 16.76 -7.78 21.52
N ASN A 205 15.93 -6.99 22.20
CA ASN A 205 15.44 -7.26 23.54
C ASN A 205 13.94 -7.59 23.49
N PRO A 206 13.53 -8.78 23.02
CA PRO A 206 12.24 -9.27 23.45
C PRO A 206 12.29 -9.29 24.98
N SER A 207 11.18 -8.98 25.67
CA SER A 207 11.06 -9.41 27.06
C SER A 207 11.19 -10.93 27.06
N ARG A 208 12.43 -11.42 27.17
CA ARG A 208 12.78 -12.82 27.18
C ARG A 208 12.25 -13.35 28.50
N ASN A 209 10.97 -13.70 28.51
CA ASN A 209 10.59 -14.91 29.20
C ASN A 209 11.28 -16.02 28.41
N THR A 210 12.55 -16.27 28.74
CA THR A 210 13.33 -17.34 28.14
C THR A 210 12.59 -18.62 28.49
N ILE A 211 11.90 -19.21 27.52
CA ILE A 211 11.29 -20.51 27.75
C ILE A 211 12.41 -21.52 27.61
N GLU A 212 12.86 -22.09 28.73
CA GLU A 212 13.93 -23.10 28.77
C GLU A 212 13.52 -24.45 28.16
N LYS A 213 12.30 -24.54 27.60
CA LYS A 213 11.76 -25.76 27.00
C LYS A 213 11.77 -25.65 25.48
N THR A 214 12.07 -26.75 24.82
CA THR A 214 11.91 -26.87 23.37
C THR A 214 10.42 -26.80 23.04
N ILE A 215 10.02 -25.78 22.28
CA ILE A 215 8.63 -25.58 21.85
C ILE A 215 8.55 -25.69 20.33
N LEU A 216 7.58 -26.46 19.87
CA LEU A 216 7.07 -26.45 18.51
C LEU A 216 5.92 -25.45 18.45
N LEU A 217 6.06 -24.33 17.76
CA LEU A 217 4.97 -23.36 17.60
C LEU A 217 4.25 -23.60 16.28
N ALA A 218 2.98 -23.97 16.34
CA ALA A 218 2.08 -23.94 15.20
C ALA A 218 1.24 -22.65 15.24
N ALA A 219 1.64 -21.66 14.45
CA ALA A 219 0.95 -20.38 14.35
C ALA A 219 0.20 -20.26 13.02
N SER A 220 -0.96 -19.59 13.06
CA SER A 220 -1.78 -19.31 11.87
C SER A 220 -2.23 -20.55 11.10
N THR A 221 -2.53 -21.65 11.80
CA THR A 221 -3.09 -22.86 11.19
C THR A 221 -4.49 -22.59 10.62
N HIS A 222 -4.79 -23.23 9.49
CA HIS A 222 -6.11 -23.28 8.89
C HIS A 222 -6.81 -24.60 9.20
N LYS A 223 -8.13 -24.62 9.02
CA LYS A 223 -8.95 -25.83 9.19
C LYS A 223 -8.34 -26.98 8.37
N ASN A 224 -8.12 -28.12 9.04
CA ASN A 224 -7.45 -29.35 8.57
C ASN A 224 -5.91 -29.36 8.67
N GLU A 225 -5.26 -28.24 8.97
CA GLU A 225 -3.81 -28.22 9.25
C GLU A 225 -3.53 -28.63 10.71
N ASP A 226 -4.46 -28.36 11.63
CA ASP A 226 -4.33 -28.70 13.06
C ASP A 226 -4.08 -30.20 13.27
N GLU A 227 -4.82 -31.05 12.55
CA GLU A 227 -4.67 -32.51 12.65
C GLU A 227 -3.29 -32.98 12.17
N LEU A 228 -2.75 -32.35 11.12
CA LEU A 228 -1.42 -32.67 10.60
C LEU A 228 -0.33 -32.30 11.61
N VAL A 229 -0.47 -31.13 12.23
CA VAL A 229 0.44 -30.65 13.28
C VAL A 229 0.38 -31.57 14.50
N ILE A 230 -0.81 -31.88 15.01
CA ILE A 230 -1.00 -32.73 16.20
C ILE A 230 -0.46 -34.13 15.94
N ASN A 231 -0.76 -34.72 14.78
CA ASN A 231 -0.26 -36.05 14.43
C ASN A 231 1.27 -36.09 14.30
N SER A 232 1.89 -35.01 13.82
CA SER A 232 3.34 -34.88 13.74
C SER A 232 3.96 -34.70 15.13
N TYR A 233 3.37 -33.85 15.96
CA TYR A 233 3.76 -33.65 17.35
C TYR A 233 3.70 -34.94 18.17
N ALA A 234 2.63 -35.72 18.06
CA ALA A 234 2.50 -37.01 18.74
C ALA A 234 3.57 -38.03 18.34
N LYS A 235 4.07 -37.97 17.10
CA LYS A 235 5.21 -38.79 16.66
C LYS A 235 6.53 -38.27 17.25
N LEU A 236 6.73 -36.96 17.26
CA LEU A 236 7.93 -36.32 17.80
C LEU A 236 8.09 -36.53 19.30
N LEU A 237 6.98 -36.60 20.06
CA LEU A 237 7.01 -36.90 21.50
C LEU A 237 7.65 -38.25 21.86
N LYS A 238 7.73 -39.19 20.90
CA LYS A 238 8.40 -40.48 21.11
C LYS A 238 9.92 -40.35 21.21
N GLU A 239 10.49 -39.33 20.55
CA GLU A 239 11.93 -39.06 20.49
C GLU A 239 12.33 -37.87 21.37
N TYR A 240 11.45 -36.86 21.49
CA TYR A 240 11.67 -35.64 22.26
C TYR A 240 10.59 -35.50 23.34
N GLN A 241 10.77 -36.17 24.49
CA GLN A 241 9.76 -36.23 25.55
C GLN A 241 9.46 -34.88 26.21
N ASP A 242 10.42 -33.95 26.20
CA ASP A 242 10.27 -32.60 26.76
C ASP A 242 9.70 -31.58 25.76
N LEU A 243 9.42 -31.98 24.52
CA LEU A 243 8.84 -31.11 23.49
C LEU A 243 7.43 -30.68 23.88
N LYS A 244 7.11 -29.40 23.70
CA LYS A 244 5.75 -28.86 23.85
C LYS A 244 5.25 -28.29 22.53
N LEU A 245 3.97 -28.51 22.22
CA LEU A 245 3.24 -27.81 21.16
C LEU A 245 2.48 -26.61 21.76
#